data_AF-A0A0D6L3J8-F1
#
_entry.id   AF-A0A0D6L3J8-F1
#
_cell.length_a   1.000
_cell.length_b   1.000
_cell.length_c   1.000
_cell.angle_alpha   90.00
_cell.angle_beta   90.00
_cell.angle_gamma   90.00
#
_symmetry.space_group_name_H-M   'P 1'
#
loop_
_entity.id
_entity.type
_entity.pdbx_description
1 polymer ?
#
loop_
_entity_poly.entity_id
_entity_poly.type
_entity_poly.pdbx_seq_one_letter_code
_entity_poly.pdbx_strand_id
1 'polypeptide(L)'
;QLIEPIHPLVLSESKPFEELKEQGLEYKEAFRQLNSYVREKGENIPPLVNIYMNLSPTMKTFGTAVNPDFGNVEETGILVTIADIYPDKKERHIEGDFGTKQ
;
A
#
# COMPACT_ATOMS: atom_id res chain seq x y z
N GLN A 1 5.78 14.36 10.96
CA GLN A 1 5.38 12.95 11.14
C GLN A 1 3.92 12.94 11.57
N LEU A 2 3.06 12.13 10.95
CA LEU A 2 1.59 12.18 11.17
C LEU A 2 1.11 11.09 12.14
N ILE A 3 1.57 9.85 11.96
CA ILE A 3 1.16 8.67 12.74
C ILE A 3 2.28 7.63 12.72
N GLU A 4 2.35 6.79 13.76
CA GLU A 4 3.31 5.69 13.88
C GLU A 4 2.68 4.49 14.62
N PRO A 5 3.16 3.25 14.36
CA PRO A 5 2.61 2.04 14.96
C PRO A 5 3.04 1.91 16.43
N ILE A 6 2.09 1.54 17.31
CA ILE A 6 2.36 1.35 18.75
C ILE A 6 3.19 0.08 19.01
N HIS A 7 2.88 -1.00 18.29
CA HIS A 7 3.59 -2.27 18.32
C HIS A 7 4.13 -2.59 16.92
N PRO A 8 5.21 -1.94 16.46
CA PRO A 8 5.70 -2.11 15.10
C PRO A 8 6.07 -3.56 14.80
N LEU A 9 5.69 -4.04 13.62
CA LEU A 9 6.15 -5.31 13.10
C LEU A 9 7.66 -5.27 12.87
N VAL A 10 8.39 -6.19 13.51
CA VAL A 10 9.84 -6.32 13.34
C VAL A 10 10.12 -7.20 12.13
N LEU A 11 10.52 -6.59 11.03
CA LEU A 11 10.93 -7.31 9.83
C LEU A 11 12.41 -7.68 9.94
N SER A 12 12.77 -8.87 9.47
CA SER A 12 14.18 -9.21 9.26
C SER A 12 14.73 -8.33 8.14
N GLU A 13 15.82 -7.61 8.40
CA GLU A 13 16.52 -6.85 7.36
C GLU A 13 16.88 -7.78 6.19
N SER A 14 16.46 -7.40 4.99
CA SER A 14 16.82 -8.12 3.78
C SER A 14 17.36 -7.13 2.77
N LYS A 15 18.65 -7.25 2.46
CA LYS A 15 19.37 -6.39 1.50
C LYS A 15 18.61 -6.13 0.20
N PRO A 16 17.93 -7.12 -0.43
CA PRO A 16 17.21 -6.87 -1.68
C PRO A 16 16.11 -5.83 -1.57
N PHE A 17 15.43 -5.71 -0.42
CA PHE A 17 14.34 -4.74 -0.26
C PHE A 17 14.85 -3.32 -0.03
N GLU A 18 15.94 -3.14 0.72
CA GLU A 18 16.57 -1.83 0.90
C GLU A 18 17.14 -1.33 -0.43
N GLU A 19 17.80 -2.20 -1.19
CA GLU A 19 18.32 -1.85 -2.53
C GLU A 19 17.19 -1.44 -3.50
N LEU A 20 16.03 -2.11 -3.46
CA LEU A 20 14.86 -1.72 -4.27
C LEU A 20 14.34 -0.33 -3.90
N LYS A 21 14.33 -0.02 -2.60
CA LYS A 21 13.83 1.25 -2.06
C LYS A 21 14.76 2.42 -2.42
N GLU A 22 16.07 2.19 -2.41
CA GLU A 22 17.09 3.21 -2.72
C GLU A 22 17.15 3.59 -4.21
N GLN A 23 16.67 2.72 -5.11
CA GLN A 23 16.70 2.97 -6.56
C GLN A 23 15.79 4.11 -7.04
N GLY A 24 14.81 4.53 -6.24
CA GLY A 24 13.92 5.64 -6.61
C GLY A 24 13.09 5.38 -7.87
N LEU A 25 12.78 4.11 -8.15
CA LEU A 25 12.02 3.71 -9.33
C LEU A 25 10.58 4.21 -9.31
N GLU A 26 10.05 4.49 -10.49
CA GLU A 26 8.62 4.74 -10.69
C GLU A 26 7.79 3.49 -10.33
N TYR A 27 6.57 3.71 -9.84
CA TYR A 27 5.72 2.65 -9.29
C TYR A 27 5.61 1.40 -10.17
N LYS A 28 5.37 1.56 -11.47
CA LYS A 28 5.21 0.44 -12.40
C LYS A 28 6.47 -0.42 -12.50
N GLU A 29 7.64 0.20 -12.41
CA GLU A 29 8.92 -0.49 -12.53
C GLU A 29 9.29 -1.19 -11.23
N ALA A 30 9.15 -0.49 -10.11
CA ALA A 30 9.31 -1.05 -8.77
C ALA A 30 8.38 -2.25 -8.55
N PHE A 31 7.10 -2.11 -8.92
CA PHE A 31 6.11 -3.17 -8.80
C PHE A 31 6.45 -4.40 -9.65
N ARG A 32 6.94 -4.20 -10.88
CA ARG A 32 7.36 -5.29 -11.76
C ARG A 32 8.51 -6.09 -11.14
N GLN A 33 9.50 -5.39 -10.59
CA GLN A 33 10.67 -6.00 -9.98
C GLN A 33 10.32 -6.74 -8.68
N LEU A 34 9.51 -6.13 -7.83
CA LEU A 34 8.98 -6.77 -6.62
C LEU A 34 8.19 -8.03 -6.96
N ASN A 35 7.32 -7.97 -7.97
CA ASN A 35 6.50 -9.10 -8.40
C ASN A 35 7.36 -10.26 -8.93
N SER A 36 8.44 -9.97 -9.68
CA SER A 36 9.40 -11.02 -10.08
C SER A 36 10.05 -11.67 -8.87
N TYR A 37 10.54 -10.84 -7.94
CA TYR A 37 11.24 -11.31 -6.75
C TYR A 37 10.38 -12.22 -5.84
N VAL A 38 9.12 -11.86 -5.59
CA VAL A 38 8.23 -12.70 -4.76
C VAL A 38 7.85 -14.00 -5.49
N ARG A 39 7.63 -13.94 -6.80
CA ARG A 39 7.28 -15.12 -7.61
C ARG A 39 8.41 -16.14 -7.69
N GLU A 40 9.65 -15.70 -7.78
CA GLU A 40 10.84 -16.56 -7.72
C GLU A 40 10.92 -17.35 -6.40
N LYS A 41 10.25 -16.86 -5.35
CA LYS A 41 10.16 -17.51 -4.04
C LYS A 41 8.88 -18.34 -3.85
N GLY A 42 8.05 -18.47 -4.89
CA GLY A 42 6.77 -19.17 -4.83
C GLY A 42 5.64 -18.37 -4.16
N GLU A 43 5.88 -17.08 -3.88
CA GLU A 43 4.91 -16.18 -3.25
C GLU A 43 4.25 -15.27 -4.29
N ASN A 44 3.11 -14.69 -3.94
CA ASN A 44 2.41 -13.72 -4.78
C ASN A 44 1.96 -12.50 -3.98
N ILE A 45 1.96 -11.33 -4.63
CA ILE A 45 1.40 -10.12 -4.02
C ILE A 45 -0.12 -10.30 -3.87
N PRO A 46 -0.68 -10.12 -2.66
CA PRO A 46 -2.12 -10.26 -2.45
C PRO A 46 -2.91 -9.30 -3.35
N PRO A 47 -4.02 -9.75 -3.97
CA PRO A 47 -4.82 -8.91 -4.86
C PRO A 47 -5.28 -7.60 -4.22
N LEU A 48 -5.53 -7.61 -2.91
CA LEU A 48 -5.98 -6.45 -2.16
C LEU A 48 -4.94 -5.32 -2.13
N VAL A 49 -3.65 -5.65 -2.02
CA VAL A 49 -2.55 -4.66 -2.06
C VAL A 49 -2.52 -3.94 -3.40
N ASN A 50 -2.71 -4.68 -4.50
CA ASN A 50 -2.76 -4.10 -5.84
C ASN A 50 -3.90 -3.11 -6.01
N ILE A 51 -5.04 -3.33 -5.34
CA ILE A 51 -6.18 -2.41 -5.43
C ILE A 51 -5.82 -1.05 -4.81
N TYR A 52 -5.23 -1.04 -3.62
CA TYR A 52 -4.85 0.21 -2.95
C TYR A 52 -3.74 0.97 -3.68
N MET A 53 -2.70 0.26 -4.14
CA MET A 53 -1.59 0.87 -4.87
C MET A 53 -2.02 1.51 -6.19
N ASN A 54 -3.04 0.94 -6.86
CA ASN A 54 -3.58 1.50 -8.10
C ASN A 54 -4.72 2.52 -7.85
N LEU A 55 -5.02 2.86 -6.59
CA LEU A 55 -6.09 3.81 -6.27
C LEU A 55 -5.60 5.26 -6.35
N SER A 56 -4.42 5.54 -5.82
CA SER A 56 -3.84 6.89 -5.79
C SER A 56 -2.30 6.84 -5.79
N PRO A 57 -1.61 7.69 -6.58
CA PRO A 57 -0.16 7.77 -6.57
C PRO A 57 0.41 8.41 -5.29
N THR A 58 -0.42 9.11 -4.52
CA THR A 58 0.00 9.83 -3.31
C THR A 58 -0.37 9.10 -2.03
N MET A 59 -0.85 7.84 -2.13
CA MET A 59 -1.13 7.01 -0.97
C MET A 59 0.10 6.90 -0.07
N LYS A 60 -0.11 7.06 1.24
CA LYS A 60 0.93 6.91 2.25
C LYS A 60 0.67 5.67 3.09
N THR A 61 1.75 5.00 3.49
CA THR A 61 1.72 3.92 4.48
C THR A 61 2.43 4.40 5.76
N PHE A 62 1.96 3.95 6.92
CA PHE A 62 2.53 4.33 8.23
C PHE A 62 3.12 3.12 8.96
N GLY A 63 3.58 2.12 8.19
CA GLY A 63 4.04 0.86 8.72
C GLY A 63 2.92 -0.09 9.14
N THR A 64 3.34 -1.24 9.65
CA THR A 64 2.46 -2.33 10.08
C THR A 64 2.65 -2.53 11.58
N ALA A 65 1.54 -2.62 12.31
CA ALA A 65 1.51 -2.93 13.73
C ALA A 65 1.02 -4.37 13.95
N VAL A 66 1.49 -5.01 15.01
CA VAL A 66 0.91 -6.26 15.51
C VAL A 66 -0.06 -5.91 16.63
N ASN A 67 -1.31 -6.35 16.53
CA ASN A 67 -2.34 -6.06 17.52
C ASN A 67 -2.48 -7.22 18.54
N PRO A 68 -1.85 -7.15 19.73
CA PRO A 68 -1.90 -8.24 20.70
C PRO A 68 -3.31 -8.45 21.28
N ASP A 69 -4.12 -7.40 21.32
CA ASP A 69 -5.48 -7.44 21.85
C ASP A 69 -6.48 -8.08 20.88
N PHE A 70 -6.08 -8.25 19.63
CA PHE A 70 -6.87 -8.87 18.58
C PHE A 70 -6.15 -10.06 17.94
N GLY A 71 -5.61 -10.96 18.76
CA GLY A 71 -5.07 -12.24 18.31
C GLY A 71 -3.76 -12.13 17.53
N ASN A 72 -2.97 -11.08 17.76
CA ASN A 72 -1.72 -10.78 17.05
C ASN A 72 -1.88 -10.63 15.54
N VAL A 73 -3.00 -10.08 15.09
CA VAL A 73 -3.17 -9.73 13.68
C VAL A 73 -2.22 -8.60 13.27
N GLU A 74 -1.81 -8.62 12.01
CA GLU A 74 -1.03 -7.54 11.41
C GLU A 74 -1.97 -6.49 10.81
N GLU A 75 -1.79 -5.24 11.21
CA GLU A 75 -2.61 -4.10 10.77
C GLU A 75 -1.73 -3.04 10.12
N THR A 76 -2.02 -2.67 8.87
CA THR A 76 -1.26 -1.66 8.14
C THR A 76 -2.07 -0.37 8.00
N GLY A 77 -1.52 0.74 8.50
CA GLY A 77 -2.13 2.05 8.37
C GLY A 77 -1.85 2.64 6.99
N ILE A 78 -2.90 2.97 6.23
CA ILE A 78 -2.80 3.68 4.96
C ILE A 78 -3.60 4.99 4.99
N LEU A 79 -3.13 5.99 4.25
CA LEU A 79 -3.84 7.24 4.02
C LEU A 79 -3.93 7.51 2.52
N VAL A 80 -5.16 7.75 2.06
CA VAL A 80 -5.47 8.09 0.68
C VAL A 80 -6.18 9.43 0.67
N THR A 81 -5.67 10.38 -0.11
CA THR A 81 -6.37 11.64 -0.36
C THR A 81 -7.41 11.40 -1.46
N ILE A 82 -8.69 11.63 -1.18
CA ILE A 82 -9.78 11.43 -2.15
C ILE A 82 -9.54 12.22 -3.44
N ALA A 83 -9.06 13.46 -3.32
CA ALA A 83 -8.75 14.31 -4.46
C ALA A 83 -7.65 13.76 -5.37
N ASP A 84 -6.78 12.87 -4.86
CA ASP A 84 -5.66 12.30 -5.59
C ASP A 84 -5.97 10.89 -6.12
N ILE A 85 -7.21 10.42 -5.99
CA ILE A 85 -7.64 9.16 -6.61
C ILE A 85 -7.66 9.35 -8.13
N TYR A 86 -7.16 8.35 -8.87
CA TYR A 86 -7.14 8.41 -10.33
C TYR A 86 -8.55 8.62 -10.92
N PRO A 87 -8.71 9.47 -11.96
CA PRO A 87 -10.04 9.80 -12.52
C PRO A 87 -10.86 8.58 -12.95
N ASP A 88 -10.22 7.59 -13.58
CA ASP A 88 -10.85 6.34 -14.03
C ASP A 88 -11.44 5.50 -12.88
N LYS A 89 -10.96 5.71 -11.65
CA LYS A 89 -11.47 5.09 -10.42
C LYS A 89 -12.54 5.94 -9.74
N LYS A 90 -12.47 7.27 -9.86
CA LYS A 90 -13.48 8.19 -9.29
C LYS A 90 -14.82 8.08 -9.99
N GLU A 91 -14.84 8.12 -11.32
CA GLU A 91 -16.05 8.10 -12.14
C GLU A 91 -16.89 6.83 -11.92
N ARG A 92 -16.26 5.73 -11.51
CA ARG A 92 -16.93 4.43 -11.29
C ARG A 92 -17.53 4.23 -9.91
N HIS A 93 -17.05 4.94 -8.88
CA HIS A 93 -17.36 4.60 -7.49
C HIS A 93 -17.59 5.80 -6.54
N ILE A 94 -17.19 7.01 -6.93
CA ILE A 94 -17.20 8.19 -6.04
C ILE A 94 -18.25 9.22 -6.50
N GLU A 95 -18.41 9.43 -7.80
CA GLU A 95 -19.37 10.43 -8.31
C GLU A 95 -20.85 10.08 -8.04
N GLY A 96 -21.18 8.81 -7.78
CA GLY A 96 -22.55 8.39 -7.46
C GLY A 96 -22.97 8.57 -6.00
N ASP A 97 -22.01 8.55 -5.06
CA ASP A 97 -22.30 8.44 -3.61
C ASP A 97 -22.03 9.73 -2.83
N PHE A 98 -21.19 10.64 -3.35
CA PHE A 98 -20.99 11.95 -2.73
C PHE A 98 -21.89 12.97 -3.41
N GLY A 99 -23.16 13.00 -2.98
CA GLY A 99 -24.24 13.76 -3.58
C GLY A 99 -23.89 15.20 -3.96
N THR A 100 -23.59 15.40 -5.24
CA THR A 100 -23.95 16.62 -5.95
C THR A 100 -25.31 16.42 -6.59
N LYS A 101 -26.37 16.62 -5.79
CA LYS A 101 -27.63 17.08 -6.36
C LYS A 101 -27.47 18.56 -6.72
N GLN A 102 -27.38 18.80 -8.02
CA GLN A 102 -27.48 20.08 -8.75
C GLN A 102 -26.33 21.07 -8.56
#